data_AF-A0A170VY20-F1
#
_entry.id   AF-A0A170VY20-F1
#
_cell.length_a   1.000
_cell.length_b   1.000
_cell.length_c   1.000
_cell.angle_alpha   90.00
_cell.angle_beta   90.00
_cell.angle_gamma   90.00
#
_symmetry.space_group_name_H-M   'P 1'
#
loop_
_entity.id
_entity.type
_entity.pdbx_description
1 polymer ?
#
loop_
_entity_poly.entity_id
_entity_poly.type
_entity_poly.pdbx_seq_one_letter_code
_entity_poly.pdbx_strand_id
1 'polypeptide(L)'
;MKAERKRIKQEAKEQYKKLVKSYKPIPELEEQLAKEYEVENATVSILELDTDLLAETNFLIGRNRGQIEEKPEIKEEIEEESQSGELPGMELTTKTKKKEIKLKEEPKELKTKKQLKKELKKQATSKVKKSKVFQRKGRLERLKQKKMSMRLKKESMKIKAKSKKG
;
A
#
# COMPACT_ATOMS: atom_id res chain seq x y z
N MET A 1 16.52 -33.28 -21.81
CA MET A 1 15.36 -32.75 -21.04
C MET A 1 15.61 -31.44 -20.27
N LYS A 2 16.74 -31.25 -19.55
CA LYS A 2 16.96 -30.02 -18.75
C LYS A 2 17.32 -28.79 -19.59
N ALA A 3 18.06 -28.97 -20.69
CA ALA A 3 18.44 -27.88 -21.60
C ALA A 3 17.22 -27.26 -22.29
N GLU A 4 16.33 -28.10 -22.83
CA GLU A 4 15.10 -27.63 -23.49
C GLU A 4 14.18 -26.85 -22.56
N ARG A 5 14.04 -27.30 -21.30
CA ARG A 5 13.29 -26.56 -20.28
C ARG A 5 13.91 -25.20 -19.95
N LYS A 6 15.24 -25.07 -20.01
CA LYS A 6 15.93 -23.78 -19.82
C LYS A 6 15.64 -22.85 -21.00
N ARG A 7 15.69 -23.38 -22.23
CA ARG A 7 15.39 -22.64 -23.47
C ARG A 7 13.96 -22.08 -23.46
N ILE A 8 12.96 -22.94 -23.24
CA ILE A 8 11.55 -22.54 -23.18
C ILE A 8 11.31 -21.47 -22.11
N LYS A 9 12.00 -21.58 -20.95
CA LYS A 9 11.87 -20.59 -19.88
C LYS A 9 12.49 -19.24 -20.23
N GLN A 10 13.60 -19.24 -20.97
CA GLN A 10 14.23 -18.00 -21.44
C GLN A 10 13.35 -17.33 -22.51
N GLU A 11 12.87 -18.09 -23.48
CA GLU A 11 11.97 -17.61 -24.53
C GLU A 11 10.68 -17.01 -23.95
N ALA A 12 10.04 -17.68 -22.99
CA ALA A 12 8.84 -17.16 -22.34
C ALA A 12 9.11 -15.85 -21.56
N LYS A 13 10.30 -15.68 -20.97
CA LYS A 13 10.70 -14.44 -20.30
C LYS A 13 10.90 -13.30 -21.29
N GLU A 14 11.53 -13.59 -22.43
CA GLU A 14 11.75 -12.60 -23.48
C GLU A 14 10.44 -12.17 -24.15
N GLN A 15 9.54 -13.12 -24.42
CA GLN A 15 8.19 -12.83 -24.92
C GLN A 15 7.40 -11.97 -23.93
N TYR A 16 7.44 -12.30 -22.64
CA TYR A 16 6.81 -11.48 -21.61
C TYR A 16 7.42 -10.07 -21.54
N LYS A 17 8.75 -9.94 -21.61
CA LYS A 17 9.43 -8.63 -21.65
C LYS A 17 9.04 -7.80 -22.87
N LYS A 18 8.82 -8.44 -24.04
CA LYS A 18 8.33 -7.78 -25.25
C LYS A 18 6.87 -7.33 -25.14
N LEU A 19 6.03 -8.11 -24.45
CA LEU A 19 4.61 -7.81 -24.25
C LEU A 19 4.39 -6.70 -23.20
N VAL A 20 5.18 -6.72 -22.12
CA VAL A 20 5.10 -5.76 -21.00
C VAL A 20 5.95 -4.51 -21.28
N LYS A 21 5.87 -3.98 -22.50
CA LYS A 21 6.38 -2.62 -22.77
C LYS A 21 5.40 -1.63 -22.16
N SER A 22 5.53 -1.39 -20.85
CA SER A 22 4.68 -0.45 -20.11
C SER A 22 4.91 1.00 -20.50
N TYR A 23 6.04 1.31 -21.15
CA TYR A 23 6.37 2.64 -21.61
C TYR A 23 6.95 2.59 -23.02
N LYS A 24 6.18 3.11 -23.97
CA LYS A 24 6.71 3.65 -25.22
C LYS A 24 6.38 5.14 -25.14
N PRO A 25 7.37 6.05 -25.22
CA PRO A 25 7.04 7.46 -25.34
C PRO A 25 6.16 7.65 -26.58
N ILE A 26 5.19 8.55 -26.46
CA ILE A 26 4.29 8.89 -27.56
C ILE A 26 5.06 9.90 -28.42
N PRO A 27 5.50 9.54 -29.63
CA PRO A 27 6.38 10.39 -30.44
C PRO A 27 5.74 11.76 -30.72
N GLU A 28 4.41 11.81 -30.87
CA GLU A 28 3.67 13.06 -31.07
C GLU A 28 3.82 14.04 -29.90
N LEU A 29 3.88 13.56 -28.65
CA LEU A 29 4.04 14.42 -27.48
C LEU A 29 5.47 14.94 -27.35
N GLU A 30 6.46 14.10 -27.64
CA GLU A 30 7.88 14.51 -27.63
C GLU A 30 8.14 15.58 -28.71
N GLU A 31 7.58 15.40 -29.91
CA GLU A 31 7.67 16.38 -30.99
C GLU A 31 6.97 17.70 -30.66
N GLN A 32 5.89 17.68 -29.88
CA GLN A 32 5.19 18.89 -29.46
C GLN A 32 5.96 19.66 -28.38
N LEU A 33 6.54 18.96 -27.41
CA LEU A 33 7.36 19.55 -26.34
C LEU A 33 8.67 20.15 -26.87
N ALA A 34 9.22 19.57 -27.95
CA ALA A 34 10.46 20.04 -28.57
C ALA A 34 10.28 21.24 -29.53
N LYS A 35 9.04 21.61 -29.88
CA LYS A 35 8.77 22.72 -30.81
C LYS A 35 8.86 24.06 -30.09
N GLU A 36 9.74 24.92 -30.57
CA GLU A 36 9.82 26.33 -30.21
C GLU A 36 9.05 27.15 -31.25
N TYR A 37 8.21 28.08 -30.79
CA TYR A 37 7.42 28.95 -31.64
C TYR A 37 7.99 30.37 -31.58
N GLU A 38 8.47 30.86 -32.71
CA GLU A 38 8.89 32.25 -32.87
C GLU A 38 7.66 33.14 -33.08
N VAL A 39 7.45 34.07 -32.15
CA VAL A 39 6.47 35.16 -32.24
C VAL A 39 7.27 36.46 -32.45
N GLU A 40 6.62 37.50 -32.99
CA GLU A 40 7.27 38.75 -33.44
C GLU A 40 8.32 39.35 -32.49
N ASN A 41 8.21 39.16 -31.17
CA ASN A 41 9.18 39.65 -30.18
C ASN A 41 9.67 38.60 -29.16
N ALA A 42 9.28 37.33 -29.30
CA ALA A 42 9.61 36.31 -28.31
C ALA A 42 9.55 34.88 -28.86
N THR A 43 10.42 34.02 -28.35
CA THR A 43 10.36 32.57 -28.54
C THR A 43 9.60 31.92 -27.38
N VAL A 44 8.56 31.15 -27.69
CA VAL A 44 7.74 30.44 -26.71
C VAL A 44 7.93 28.93 -26.88
N SER A 45 8.24 28.23 -25.78
CA SER A 45 8.26 26.76 -25.72
C SER A 45 7.13 26.25 -24.83
N ILE A 46 6.55 25.11 -25.20
CA ILE A 46 5.48 24.47 -24.42
C ILE A 46 6.14 23.46 -23.48
N LEU A 47 6.24 23.80 -22.20
CA LEU A 47 6.78 22.94 -21.15
C LEU A 47 5.70 22.57 -20.14
N GLU A 48 5.80 21.37 -19.56
CA GLU A 48 4.95 20.95 -18.44
C GLU A 48 5.39 21.67 -17.15
N LEU A 49 4.46 22.35 -16.48
CA LEU A 49 4.72 23.03 -15.21
C LEU A 49 4.33 22.13 -14.02
N ASP A 50 5.34 21.68 -13.28
CA ASP A 50 5.12 20.93 -12.05
C ASP A 50 4.79 21.84 -10.87
N THR A 51 3.72 21.48 -10.15
CA THR A 51 3.30 22.20 -8.93
C THR A 51 4.36 22.18 -7.82
N ASP A 52 5.23 21.18 -7.82
CA ASP A 52 6.29 21.05 -6.81
C ASP A 52 7.41 22.07 -7.08
N LEU A 53 7.80 22.27 -8.35
CA LEU A 53 8.78 23.30 -8.75
C LEU A 53 8.23 24.72 -8.55
N LEU A 54 6.93 24.91 -8.79
CA LEU A 54 6.27 26.18 -8.50
C LEU A 54 6.27 26.51 -7.01
N ALA A 55 6.19 25.51 -6.14
CA ALA A 55 6.25 25.71 -4.70
C ALA A 55 7.63 26.16 -4.21
N GLU A 56 8.70 25.73 -4.87
CA GLU A 56 10.08 26.16 -4.56
C GLU A 56 10.31 27.64 -4.89
N THR A 57 9.69 28.14 -5.96
CA THR A 57 9.84 29.52 -6.43
C THR A 57 8.80 30.48 -5.84
N ASN A 58 7.58 29.99 -5.60
CA ASN A 58 6.46 30.76 -5.07
C ASN A 58 5.82 30.01 -3.90
N PHE A 59 6.01 30.51 -2.69
CA PHE A 59 5.47 29.91 -1.46
C PHE A 59 3.93 29.76 -1.43
N LEU A 60 3.21 30.46 -2.32
CA LEU A 60 1.75 30.45 -2.39
C LEU A 60 1.18 29.38 -3.33
N ILE A 61 2.00 28.76 -4.20
CA ILE A 61 1.53 27.83 -5.22
C ILE A 61 2.09 26.44 -4.91
N GLY A 62 1.25 25.54 -4.44
CA GLY A 62 1.66 24.17 -4.13
C GLY A 62 0.48 23.22 -4.01
N ARG A 63 0.76 21.92 -3.97
CA ARG A 63 -0.27 20.90 -3.76
C ARG A 63 -0.87 21.09 -2.37
N ASN A 64 -2.19 21.15 -2.28
CA ASN A 64 -2.91 21.12 -1.00
C ASN A 64 -2.78 19.73 -0.38
N ARG A 65 -1.65 19.48 0.29
CA ARG A 65 -1.42 18.31 1.11
C ARG A 65 -1.80 18.68 2.53
N GLY A 66 -2.72 17.93 3.13
CA GLY A 66 -2.96 18.04 4.57
C GLY A 66 -1.65 17.80 5.31
N GLN A 67 -1.45 18.50 6.43
CA GLN A 67 -0.28 18.33 7.29
C GLN A 67 -0.19 16.86 7.72
N ILE A 68 0.56 16.07 6.97
CA ILE A 68 1.08 14.80 7.45
C ILE A 68 2.33 15.22 8.21
N GLU A 69 2.32 15.00 9.52
CA GLU A 69 3.49 15.17 10.39
C GLU A 69 4.60 14.21 9.97
N GLU A 70 5.24 14.46 8.83
CA GLU A 70 6.63 14.07 8.64
C GLU A 70 7.43 15.07 9.48
N LYS A 71 7.65 14.75 10.76
CA LYS A 71 8.44 15.57 11.69
C LYS A 71 9.68 16.14 10.99
N PRO A 72 9.70 17.44 10.65
CA PRO A 72 10.95 18.12 10.43
C PRO A 72 11.51 18.44 11.82
N GLU A 73 12.72 17.99 12.11
CA GLU A 73 13.47 18.38 13.31
C GLU A 73 13.73 19.89 13.29
N ILE A 74 12.78 20.72 13.75
CA ILE A 74 13.03 22.15 13.99
C ILE A 74 12.33 22.57 15.29
N LYS A 75 13.22 22.88 16.24
CA LYS A 75 13.14 23.64 17.50
C LYS A 75 11.77 24.15 17.95
N GLU A 76 11.46 23.76 19.18
CA GLU A 76 10.45 24.32 20.07
C GLU A 76 10.59 25.84 20.19
N GLU A 77 9.57 26.57 19.78
CA GLU A 77 9.13 27.79 20.46
C GLU A 77 7.61 27.87 20.31
N ILE A 78 6.93 27.53 21.40
CA ILE A 78 5.48 27.61 21.56
C ILE A 78 5.20 29.02 22.05
N GLU A 79 4.56 29.84 21.21
CA GLU A 79 3.79 30.99 21.70
C GLU A 79 2.32 30.72 21.40
N GLU A 80 1.59 30.39 22.47
CA GLU A 80 0.15 30.31 22.51
C GLU A 80 -0.45 31.71 22.37
N GLU A 81 -1.23 31.96 21.33
CA GLU A 81 -2.26 32.99 21.40
C GLU A 81 -3.53 32.54 20.69
N SER A 82 -4.38 31.83 21.44
CA SER A 82 -5.75 31.50 21.04
C SER A 82 -6.63 32.72 21.21
N GLN A 83 -6.67 33.63 20.22
CA GLN A 83 -7.73 34.63 20.13
C GLN A 83 -8.83 34.12 19.19
N SER A 84 -9.75 33.31 19.73
CA SER A 84 -10.98 32.94 19.03
C SER A 84 -11.99 34.09 19.08
N GLY A 85 -11.82 35.08 18.20
CA GLY A 85 -12.87 36.02 17.88
C GLY A 85 -13.91 35.33 17.01
N GLU A 86 -14.98 34.78 17.60
CA GLU A 86 -16.12 34.27 16.84
C GLU A 86 -16.82 35.44 16.14
N LEU A 87 -16.80 35.43 14.81
CA LEU A 87 -17.47 36.42 13.97
C LEU A 87 -18.99 36.16 13.98
N PRO A 88 -19.83 37.17 14.30
CA PRO A 88 -21.28 37.00 14.29
C PRO A 88 -21.76 36.66 12.87
N GLY A 89 -22.46 35.53 12.74
CA GLY A 89 -22.94 34.98 11.46
C GLY A 89 -22.35 33.63 11.04
N MET A 90 -21.31 33.15 11.74
CA MET A 90 -20.68 31.84 11.48
C MET A 90 -20.97 30.79 12.56
N GLU A 91 -22.04 31.00 13.33
CA GLU A 91 -22.48 30.12 14.40
C GLU A 91 -23.06 28.81 13.80
N LEU A 92 -22.38 27.68 14.02
CA LEU A 92 -22.86 26.37 13.58
C LEU A 92 -24.09 25.94 14.40
N THR A 93 -25.28 26.18 13.87
CA THR A 93 -26.53 25.66 14.46
C THR A 93 -26.58 24.13 14.40
N THR A 94 -26.16 23.47 15.48
CA THR A 94 -26.19 22.00 15.59
C THR A 94 -27.61 21.50 15.89
N LYS A 95 -28.45 21.43 14.86
CA LYS A 95 -29.72 20.68 14.89
C LYS A 95 -29.66 19.47 13.95
N THR A 96 -28.95 18.42 14.35
CA THR A 96 -29.02 17.12 13.66
C THR A 96 -29.53 16.01 14.59
N LYS A 97 -30.82 15.78 14.41
CA LYS A 97 -31.69 14.66 14.79
C LYS A 97 -30.95 13.36 15.19
N LYS A 98 -31.19 12.92 16.43
CA LYS A 98 -30.85 11.60 16.97
C LYS A 98 -31.42 10.50 16.06
N LYS A 99 -30.55 9.75 15.37
CA LYS A 99 -30.87 8.42 14.87
C LYS A 99 -30.40 7.41 15.91
N GLU A 100 -31.35 6.78 16.59
CA GLU A 100 -31.08 5.69 17.52
C GLU A 100 -30.53 4.49 16.75
N ILE A 101 -29.21 4.36 16.73
CA ILE A 101 -28.55 3.11 16.38
C ILE A 101 -28.63 2.25 17.63
N LYS A 102 -29.46 1.21 17.61
CA LYS A 102 -29.45 0.14 18.63
C LYS A 102 -28.12 -0.61 18.54
N LEU A 103 -27.08 -0.06 19.18
CA LEU A 103 -25.88 -0.80 19.53
C LEU A 103 -26.28 -1.79 20.62
N LYS A 104 -26.29 -3.08 20.29
CA LYS A 104 -26.15 -4.12 21.32
C LYS A 104 -24.74 -4.00 21.87
N GLU A 105 -24.58 -3.12 22.87
CA GLU A 105 -23.39 -3.07 23.70
C GLU A 105 -23.47 -4.23 24.69
N GLU A 106 -23.01 -5.40 24.24
CA GLU A 106 -22.51 -6.41 25.17
C GLU A 106 -21.40 -5.74 26.00
N PRO A 107 -21.41 -5.85 27.33
CA PRO A 107 -20.40 -5.23 28.17
C PRO A 107 -19.04 -5.79 27.77
N LYS A 108 -18.22 -4.97 27.11
CA LYS A 108 -16.85 -5.34 26.78
C LYS A 108 -16.07 -5.35 28.07
N GLU A 109 -15.95 -6.54 28.67
CA GLU A 109 -14.95 -6.84 29.68
C GLU A 109 -13.61 -6.19 29.30
N LEU A 110 -12.94 -5.58 30.27
CA LEU A 110 -11.65 -4.91 30.08
C LEU A 110 -10.66 -5.89 29.43
N LYS A 111 -10.44 -5.74 28.13
CA LYS A 111 -9.57 -6.64 27.37
C LYS A 111 -8.15 -6.50 27.87
N THR A 112 -7.60 -7.61 28.35
CA THR A 112 -6.18 -7.70 28.73
C THR A 112 -5.29 -7.27 27.55
N LYS A 113 -4.09 -6.72 27.83
CA LYS A 113 -3.13 -6.30 26.78
C LYS A 113 -2.87 -7.40 25.73
N LYS A 114 -2.93 -8.69 26.12
CA LYS A 114 -2.79 -9.85 25.21
C LYS A 114 -3.98 -9.98 24.25
N GLN A 115 -5.20 -9.76 24.73
CA GLN A 115 -6.40 -9.81 23.89
C GLN A 115 -6.43 -8.65 22.89
N LEU A 116 -6.06 -7.43 23.32
CA LEU A 116 -5.92 -6.29 22.41
C LEU A 116 -4.92 -6.57 21.27
N LYS A 117 -3.74 -7.11 21.60
CA LYS A 117 -2.75 -7.51 20.59
C LYS A 117 -3.28 -8.59 19.63
N LYS A 118 -4.03 -9.57 20.13
CA LYS A 118 -4.65 -10.61 19.28
C LYS A 118 -5.68 -10.02 18.34
N GLU A 119 -6.47 -9.08 18.80
CA GLU A 119 -7.54 -8.45 18.01
C GLU A 119 -6.99 -7.52 16.94
N LEU A 120 -5.96 -6.74 17.28
CA LEU A 120 -5.20 -5.94 16.31
C LEU A 120 -4.61 -6.83 15.20
N LYS A 121 -3.98 -7.95 15.57
CA LYS A 121 -3.47 -8.94 14.61
C LYS A 121 -4.59 -9.56 13.76
N LYS A 122 -5.75 -9.84 14.35
CA LYS A 122 -6.92 -10.40 13.63
C LYS A 122 -7.48 -9.40 12.61
N GLN A 123 -7.58 -8.13 12.97
CA GLN A 123 -7.99 -7.07 12.05
C GLN A 123 -6.98 -6.84 10.93
N ALA A 124 -5.68 -6.83 11.23
CA ALA A 124 -4.64 -6.69 10.21
C ALA A 124 -4.64 -7.87 9.22
N THR A 125 -4.76 -9.09 9.74
CA THR A 125 -4.77 -10.31 8.91
C THR A 125 -6.05 -10.46 8.10
N SER A 126 -7.22 -10.00 8.59
CA SER A 126 -8.48 -10.13 7.85
C SER A 126 -8.48 -9.37 6.52
N LYS A 127 -7.86 -8.17 6.49
CA LYS A 127 -7.67 -7.37 5.27
C LYS A 127 -6.81 -8.08 4.23
N VAL A 128 -5.71 -8.71 4.67
CA VAL A 128 -4.74 -9.36 3.77
C VAL A 128 -5.12 -10.80 3.39
N LYS A 129 -5.98 -11.46 4.18
CA LYS A 129 -6.37 -12.87 4.02
C LYS A 129 -7.00 -13.19 2.66
N LYS A 130 -7.75 -12.25 2.08
CA LYS A 130 -8.42 -12.42 0.78
C LYS A 130 -7.46 -12.20 -0.41
N SER A 131 -6.27 -11.67 -0.21
CA SER A 131 -5.32 -11.41 -1.30
C SER A 131 -4.82 -12.70 -1.95
N LYS A 132 -4.65 -12.67 -3.28
CA LYS A 132 -4.19 -13.82 -4.08
C LYS A 132 -2.80 -14.30 -3.66
N VAL A 133 -1.92 -13.37 -3.28
CA VAL A 133 -0.57 -13.65 -2.80
C VAL A 133 -0.61 -14.41 -1.47
N PHE A 134 -1.41 -13.93 -0.51
CA PHE A 134 -1.56 -14.59 0.79
C PHE A 134 -2.17 -15.99 0.66
N GLN A 135 -3.21 -16.15 -0.17
CA GLN A 135 -3.81 -17.47 -0.44
C GLN A 135 -2.83 -18.44 -1.09
N ARG A 136 -2.03 -17.99 -2.08
CA ARG A 136 -1.00 -18.82 -2.72
C ARG A 136 0.08 -19.27 -1.73
N LYS A 137 0.54 -18.36 -0.86
CA LYS A 137 1.51 -18.68 0.19
C LYS A 137 0.96 -19.76 1.14
N GLY A 138 -0.28 -19.60 1.61
CA GLY A 138 -0.93 -20.58 2.48
C GLY A 138 -1.10 -21.96 1.82
N ARG A 139 -1.45 -22.01 0.53
CA ARG A 139 -1.53 -23.29 -0.22
C ARG A 139 -0.17 -24.00 -0.30
N LEU A 140 0.90 -23.26 -0.59
CA LEU A 140 2.27 -23.81 -0.65
C LEU A 140 2.73 -24.34 0.71
N GLU A 141 2.47 -23.59 1.78
CA GLU A 141 2.83 -23.99 3.14
C GLU A 141 2.08 -25.26 3.56
N ARG A 142 0.77 -25.34 3.28
CA ARG A 142 -0.04 -26.55 3.54
C ARG A 142 0.50 -27.78 2.81
N LEU A 143 0.93 -27.63 1.56
CA LEU A 143 1.54 -28.72 0.80
C LEU A 143 2.87 -29.17 1.42
N LYS A 144 3.72 -28.23 1.85
CA LYS A 144 4.98 -28.53 2.55
C LYS A 144 4.71 -29.28 3.86
N GLN A 145 3.81 -28.79 4.69
CA GLN A 145 3.44 -29.41 5.97
C GLN A 145 2.87 -30.82 5.76
N LYS A 146 1.98 -31.01 4.77
CA LYS A 146 1.46 -32.34 4.41
C LYS A 146 2.59 -33.30 4.01
N LYS A 147 3.56 -32.84 3.22
CA LYS A 147 4.72 -33.65 2.81
C LYS A 147 5.60 -34.04 4.00
N MET A 148 5.88 -33.10 4.90
CA MET A 148 6.67 -33.35 6.11
C MET A 148 5.96 -34.33 7.04
N SER A 149 4.67 -34.13 7.31
CA SER A 149 3.84 -35.05 8.10
C SER A 149 3.82 -36.46 7.53
N MET A 150 3.67 -36.61 6.21
CA MET A 150 3.72 -37.92 5.55
C MET A 150 5.07 -38.62 5.70
N ARG A 151 6.18 -37.87 5.67
CA ARG A 151 7.53 -38.43 5.90
C ARG A 151 7.71 -38.90 7.33
N LEU A 152 7.36 -38.06 8.31
CA LEU A 152 7.42 -38.39 9.73
C LEU A 152 6.53 -39.60 10.07
N LYS A 153 5.34 -39.69 9.47
CA LYS A 153 4.46 -40.87 9.63
C LYS A 153 5.11 -42.14 9.06
N LYS A 154 5.76 -42.06 7.89
CA LYS A 154 6.47 -43.21 7.31
C LYS A 154 7.66 -43.64 8.17
N GLU A 155 8.43 -42.69 8.68
CA GLU A 155 9.56 -42.98 9.57
C GLU A 155 9.10 -43.62 10.89
N SER A 156 8.08 -43.07 11.53
CA SER A 156 7.53 -43.66 12.77
C SER A 156 6.94 -45.06 12.53
N MET A 157 6.28 -45.31 11.40
CA MET A 157 5.83 -46.66 11.04
C MET A 157 6.99 -47.63 10.82
N LYS A 158 8.10 -47.20 10.19
CA LYS A 158 9.30 -48.03 10.04
C LYS A 158 9.93 -48.39 11.38
N ILE A 159 10.03 -47.44 12.30
CA ILE A 159 10.57 -47.66 13.65
C ILE A 159 9.69 -48.67 14.40
N LYS A 160 8.36 -48.49 14.38
CA LYS A 160 7.40 -49.42 15.00
C LYS A 160 7.41 -50.81 14.37
N ALA A 161 7.63 -50.91 13.06
CA ALA A 161 7.73 -52.20 12.39
C ALA A 161 9.03 -52.94 12.73
N LYS A 162 10.14 -52.20 12.91
CA LYS A 162 11.42 -52.77 13.38
C LYS A 162 11.32 -53.22 14.85
N SER A 163 10.69 -52.44 15.71
CA SER A 163 10.52 -52.77 17.14
C SER A 163 9.55 -53.91 17.40
N LYS A 164 8.76 -54.35 16.41
CA LYS A 164 7.87 -55.53 16.50
C LYS A 164 8.51 -56.82 15.96
N LYS A 165 9.68 -56.72 15.31
CA LYS A 165 10.38 -57.84 14.67
C LYS A 165 11.62 -58.30 15.45
N GLY A 166 11.98 -57.62 16.52
CA GLY A 166 12.90 -58.10 17.55
C GLY A 166 12.12 -58.32 18.83
#